data_AF-A0A2V5T0V4-F1
#
_entry.id   AF-A0A2V5T0V4-F1
#
_cell.length_a   1.000
_cell.length_b   1.000
_cell.length_c   1.000
_cell.angle_alpha   90.00
_cell.angle_beta   90.00
_cell.angle_gamma   90.00
#
_symmetry.space_group_name_H-M   'P 1'
#
loop_
_entity.id
_entity.type
_entity.pdbx_description
1 polymer ?
#
loop_
_entity_poly.entity_id
_entity_poly.type
_entity_poly.pdbx_seq_one_letter_code
_entity_poly.pdbx_strand_id
1 'polypeptide(L)'
;MNRARKLKRIVATGSSARSLRALARWIFLGALIFAPWAYGGTTAESIVEINWLLGSALVLRVVAWSIRSGERKTLPGNTARRPSAPRILLVACLAILILGWWMVFNAKAIYDSPYLVFVPVPHFSAGMPGSIDYAISAAWMVRATLLLGLIWFVVELSRDPRWLLRLWWTIVLAGGSIATLGLLQKATGAEMIFWQSAPLPEVTTFFATYYYHAN
;
A
#
# COMPACT_ATOMS: atom_id res chain seq x y z
N MET A 1 10.17 -45.68 0.34
CA MET A 1 10.84 -44.56 -0.37
C MET A 1 10.03 -43.24 -0.47
N ASN A 2 8.69 -43.24 -0.36
CA ASN A 2 7.85 -42.02 -0.51
C ASN A 2 7.83 -41.04 0.67
N ARG A 3 8.14 -41.48 1.90
CA ARG A 3 8.03 -40.63 3.11
C ARG A 3 9.14 -39.57 3.20
N ALA A 4 10.37 -39.92 2.83
CA ALA A 4 11.53 -39.01 2.86
C ALA A 4 11.44 -37.88 1.83
N ARG A 5 10.91 -38.14 0.63
CA ARG A 5 10.66 -37.11 -0.39
C ARG A 5 9.57 -36.13 0.05
N LYS A 6 8.50 -36.63 0.70
CA LYS A 6 7.43 -35.79 1.25
C LYS A 6 7.95 -34.85 2.34
N LEU A 7 8.79 -35.36 3.26
CA LEU A 7 9.43 -34.55 4.30
C LEU A 7 10.38 -33.48 3.74
N LYS A 8 11.26 -33.83 2.78
CA LYS A 8 12.14 -32.84 2.12
C LYS A 8 11.36 -31.72 1.42
N ARG A 9 10.26 -32.07 0.74
CA ARG A 9 9.40 -31.08 0.06
C ARG A 9 8.75 -30.12 1.06
N ILE A 10 8.23 -30.62 2.18
CA ILE A 10 7.59 -29.81 3.24
C ILE A 10 8.59 -28.86 3.91
N VAL A 11 9.80 -29.33 4.18
CA VAL A 11 10.85 -28.48 4.80
C VAL A 11 11.29 -27.36 3.85
N ALA A 12 11.44 -27.66 2.56
CA ALA A 12 11.78 -26.67 1.54
C ALA A 12 10.67 -25.62 1.34
N THR A 13 9.40 -26.04 1.26
CA THR A 13 8.26 -25.13 1.07
C THR A 13 7.99 -24.26 2.31
N GLY A 14 8.13 -24.83 3.51
CA GLY A 14 8.04 -24.08 4.77
C GLY A 14 9.17 -23.07 4.98
N SER A 15 10.35 -23.30 4.39
CA SER A 15 11.43 -22.31 4.31
C SER A 15 11.07 -21.17 3.34
N SER A 16 10.58 -21.52 2.14
CA SER A 16 10.17 -20.57 1.11
C SER A 16 9.06 -19.61 1.59
N ALA A 17 7.99 -20.12 2.21
CA ALA A 17 6.89 -19.29 2.72
C ALA A 17 7.30 -18.37 3.90
N ARG A 18 8.36 -18.70 4.63
CA ARG A 18 8.94 -17.80 5.64
C ARG A 18 9.76 -16.69 4.98
N SER A 19 10.56 -17.03 3.98
CA SER A 19 11.35 -16.07 3.20
C SER A 19 10.46 -15.03 2.50
N LEU A 20 9.40 -15.48 1.81
CA LEU A 20 8.46 -14.58 1.13
C LEU A 20 7.75 -13.62 2.09
N ARG A 21 7.37 -14.08 3.29
CA ARG A 21 6.78 -13.20 4.32
C ARG A 21 7.78 -12.19 4.85
N ALA A 22 9.04 -12.60 5.08
CA ALA A 22 10.07 -11.68 5.53
C ALA A 22 10.36 -10.62 4.45
N LEU A 23 10.44 -11.03 3.18
CA LEU A 23 10.62 -10.12 2.05
C LEU A 23 9.46 -9.12 1.93
N ALA A 24 8.21 -9.60 2.01
CA ALA A 24 7.03 -8.73 2.00
C ALA A 24 7.09 -7.66 3.12
N ARG A 25 7.50 -8.05 4.32
CA ARG A 25 7.66 -7.13 5.46
C ARG A 25 8.77 -6.11 5.22
N TRP A 26 9.90 -6.53 4.65
CA TRP A 26 10.98 -5.60 4.32
C TRP A 26 10.61 -4.61 3.21
N ILE A 27 9.91 -5.06 2.17
CA ILE A 27 9.40 -4.17 1.12
C ILE A 27 8.47 -3.12 1.72
N PHE A 28 7.58 -3.54 2.63
CA PHE A 28 6.70 -2.61 3.33
C PHE A 28 7.47 -1.58 4.17
N LEU A 29 8.48 -2.00 4.95
CA LEU A 29 9.31 -1.06 5.72
C LEU A 29 10.09 -0.11 4.80
N GLY A 30 10.57 -0.59 3.65
CA GLY A 30 11.19 0.24 2.62
C GLY A 30 10.23 1.29 2.07
N ALA A 31 8.97 0.92 1.78
CA ALA A 31 7.94 1.87 1.34
C ALA A 31 7.67 2.98 2.38
N LEU A 32 7.76 2.64 3.67
CA LEU A 32 7.58 3.57 4.79
C LEU A 32 8.70 4.62 4.88
N ILE A 33 9.92 4.26 4.50
CA ILE A 33 11.06 5.18 4.39
C ILE A 33 10.95 5.99 3.09
N PHE A 34 10.57 5.34 2.00
CA PHE A 34 10.51 5.94 0.68
C PHE A 34 9.44 7.04 0.57
N ALA A 35 8.22 6.78 1.05
CA ALA A 35 7.08 7.65 0.81
C ALA A 35 7.27 9.10 1.32
N PRO A 36 7.81 9.35 2.53
CA PRO A 36 8.08 10.72 2.98
C PRO A 36 9.14 11.45 2.15
N TRP A 37 10.16 10.74 1.68
CA TRP A 37 11.22 11.31 0.84
C TRP A 37 10.75 11.62 -0.58
N ALA A 38 9.82 10.82 -1.09
CA ALA A 38 9.18 10.99 -2.38
C ALA A 38 7.98 11.96 -2.30
N TYR A 39 8.19 13.16 -1.76
CA TYR A 39 7.21 14.24 -1.66
C TYR A 39 5.88 13.79 -1.01
N GLY A 40 5.99 12.97 0.04
CA GLY A 40 4.85 12.43 0.78
C GLY A 40 3.92 11.51 -0.01
N GLY A 41 4.30 11.07 -1.21
CA GLY A 41 3.40 10.30 -2.08
C GLY A 41 2.31 11.14 -2.73
N THR A 42 2.55 12.42 -3.01
CA THR A 42 1.54 13.30 -3.62
C THR A 42 1.78 13.59 -5.11
N THR A 43 2.96 13.30 -5.66
CA THR A 43 3.21 13.36 -7.12
C THR A 43 2.70 12.10 -7.83
N ALA A 44 2.33 12.22 -9.10
CA ALA A 44 1.84 11.08 -9.89
C ALA A 44 2.85 9.92 -9.93
N GLU A 45 4.13 10.22 -10.13
CA GLU A 45 5.23 9.24 -10.15
C GLU A 45 5.38 8.53 -8.80
N SER A 46 5.50 9.29 -7.72
CA SER A 46 5.65 8.74 -6.36
C SER A 46 4.48 7.85 -5.97
N ILE A 47 3.26 8.22 -6.38
CA ILE A 47 2.08 7.39 -6.12
C ILE A 47 2.17 6.05 -6.88
N VAL A 48 2.60 6.05 -8.14
CA VAL A 48 2.78 4.82 -8.91
C VAL A 48 3.83 3.92 -8.24
N GLU A 49 4.96 4.48 -7.81
CA GLU A 49 6.04 3.75 -7.14
C GLU A 49 5.59 3.17 -5.79
N ILE A 50 4.93 3.97 -4.96
CA ILE A 50 4.36 3.51 -3.69
C ILE A 50 3.33 2.39 -3.95
N ASN A 51 2.48 2.53 -4.96
CA ASN A 51 1.52 1.50 -5.33
C ASN A 51 2.21 0.19 -5.73
N TRP A 52 3.31 0.24 -6.48
CA TRP A 52 4.10 -0.93 -6.84
C TRP A 52 4.75 -1.59 -5.62
N LEU A 53 5.31 -0.80 -4.70
CA LEU A 53 5.90 -1.31 -3.46
C LEU A 53 4.85 -2.00 -2.58
N LEU A 54 3.71 -1.35 -2.35
CA LEU A 54 2.61 -1.90 -1.55
C LEU A 54 1.98 -3.13 -2.24
N GLY A 55 1.76 -3.06 -3.55
CA GLY A 55 1.24 -4.17 -4.35
C GLY A 55 2.15 -5.39 -4.28
N SER A 56 3.45 -5.20 -4.43
CA SER A 56 4.45 -6.27 -4.32
C SER A 56 4.46 -6.91 -2.94
N ALA A 57 4.43 -6.10 -1.87
CA ALA A 57 4.37 -6.61 -0.50
C ALA A 57 3.09 -7.43 -0.26
N LEU A 58 1.94 -6.96 -0.74
CA LEU A 58 0.66 -7.67 -0.59
C LEU A 58 0.61 -8.95 -1.42
N VAL A 59 1.07 -8.93 -2.68
CA VAL A 59 1.13 -10.12 -3.54
C VAL A 59 2.01 -11.20 -2.90
N LEU A 60 3.23 -10.85 -2.47
CA LEU A 60 4.12 -11.80 -1.80
C LEU A 60 3.49 -12.37 -0.53
N ARG A 61 2.76 -11.54 0.22
CA ARG A 61 2.02 -11.99 1.42
C ARG A 61 0.91 -12.98 1.06
N VAL A 62 0.10 -12.69 0.04
CA VAL A 62 -0.97 -13.58 -0.44
C VAL A 62 -0.38 -14.89 -0.94
N VAL A 63 0.69 -14.85 -1.73
CA VAL A 63 1.40 -16.05 -2.21
C VAL A 63 1.89 -16.89 -1.04
N ALA A 64 2.54 -16.27 -0.05
CA ALA A 64 3.02 -16.99 1.13
C ALA A 64 1.88 -17.58 1.98
N TRP A 65 0.74 -16.90 2.05
CA TRP A 65 -0.47 -17.42 2.69
C TRP A 65 -1.09 -18.61 1.95
N SER A 66 -1.14 -18.56 0.62
CA SER A 66 -1.63 -19.64 -0.24
C SER A 66 -0.78 -20.91 -0.11
N ILE A 67 0.55 -20.77 -0.14
CA ILE A 67 1.49 -21.88 0.07
C ILE A 67 1.24 -22.55 1.44
N ARG A 68 1.15 -21.74 2.50
CA ARG A 68 0.92 -22.24 3.88
C ARG A 68 -0.47 -22.88 4.06
N SER A 69 -1.49 -22.32 3.43
CA SER A 69 -2.87 -22.83 3.54
C SER A 69 -3.04 -24.18 2.83
N GLY A 70 -2.34 -24.39 1.71
CA GLY A 70 -2.25 -25.69 1.05
C GLY A 70 -1.63 -26.76 1.94
N GLU A 71 -0.57 -26.43 2.69
CA GLU A 71 0.05 -27.34 3.67
C GLU A 71 -0.88 -27.64 4.85
N ARG A 72 -1.64 -26.65 5.33
CA ARG A 72 -2.54 -26.78 6.49
C ARG A 72 -3.68 -27.77 6.27
N LYS A 73 -4.16 -27.94 5.03
CA LYS A 73 -5.16 -28.96 4.69
C LYS A 73 -4.64 -30.40 4.82
N THR A 74 -3.32 -30.60 4.89
CA THR A 74 -2.70 -31.95 4.91
C THR A 74 -2.26 -32.43 6.30
N LEU A 75 -2.34 -31.60 7.34
CA LEU A 75 -2.03 -31.98 8.72
C LEU A 75 -3.24 -31.75 9.64
N PRO A 76 -3.91 -32.80 10.14
CA PRO A 76 -4.86 -32.68 11.23
C PRO A 76 -4.09 -32.35 12.52
N GLY A 77 -4.42 -31.23 13.17
CA GLY A 77 -3.97 -30.96 14.55
C GLY A 77 -3.23 -29.64 14.82
N ASN A 78 -2.95 -28.78 13.82
CA ASN A 78 -2.18 -27.55 14.11
C ASN A 78 -3.08 -26.37 14.53
N THR A 79 -3.14 -26.16 15.85
CA THR A 79 -3.76 -25.05 16.61
C THR A 79 -3.06 -23.71 16.40
N ALA A 80 -2.69 -23.34 15.17
CA ALA A 80 -2.21 -21.99 14.90
C ALA A 80 -3.38 -21.00 15.11
N ARG A 81 -3.23 -20.15 16.15
CA ARG A 81 -4.04 -18.99 16.54
C ARG A 81 -4.81 -18.46 15.32
N ARG A 82 -6.13 -18.68 15.30
CA ARG A 82 -7.00 -18.14 14.25
C ARG A 82 -6.79 -16.62 14.22
N PRO A 83 -6.73 -15.99 13.04
CA PRO A 83 -6.72 -14.54 12.97
C PRO A 83 -8.00 -14.04 13.65
N SER A 84 -7.87 -13.48 14.85
CA SER A 84 -8.96 -12.86 15.61
C SER A 84 -9.27 -11.47 15.06
N ALA A 85 -9.34 -11.37 13.73
CA ALA A 85 -9.86 -10.19 13.09
C ALA A 85 -11.36 -10.14 13.38
N PRO A 86 -11.91 -9.02 13.89
CA PRO A 86 -13.35 -8.90 14.07
C PRO A 86 -14.00 -9.02 12.68
N ARG A 87 -14.87 -10.02 12.52
CA ARG A 87 -15.49 -10.37 11.22
C ARG A 87 -16.21 -9.18 10.60
N ILE A 88 -16.77 -8.30 11.43
CA ILE A 88 -17.48 -7.10 10.98
C ILE A 88 -16.57 -6.14 10.21
N LEU A 89 -15.30 -5.96 10.63
CA LEU A 89 -14.35 -5.12 9.89
C LEU A 89 -13.96 -5.75 8.55
N LEU A 90 -13.82 -7.07 8.50
CA LEU A 90 -13.55 -7.77 7.25
C LEU A 90 -14.72 -7.63 6.28
N VAL A 91 -15.96 -7.80 6.76
CA VAL A 91 -17.16 -7.59 5.94
C VAL A 91 -17.27 -6.14 5.49
N ALA A 92 -17.01 -5.17 6.36
CA ALA A 92 -17.01 -3.75 6.01
C ALA A 92 -15.96 -3.42 4.94
N CYS A 93 -14.71 -3.89 5.09
CA CYS A 93 -13.68 -3.72 4.07
C CYS A 93 -14.10 -4.31 2.73
N LEU A 94 -14.64 -5.52 2.72
CA LEU A 94 -15.11 -6.17 1.49
C LEU A 94 -16.28 -5.40 0.86
N ALA A 95 -17.25 -4.95 1.67
CA ALA A 95 -18.37 -4.17 1.18
C ALA A 95 -17.92 -2.84 0.55
N ILE A 96 -17.02 -2.10 1.22
CA ILE A 96 -16.45 -0.85 0.69
C ILE A 96 -15.72 -1.11 -0.65
N LEU A 97 -14.92 -2.17 -0.73
CA LEU A 97 -14.20 -2.51 -1.95
C LEU A 97 -15.14 -2.92 -3.08
N ILE A 98 -16.15 -3.75 -2.80
CA ILE A 98 -17.13 -4.19 -3.81
C ILE A 98 -17.91 -2.98 -4.33
N LEU A 99 -18.41 -2.11 -3.44
CA LEU A 99 -19.16 -0.92 -3.83
C LEU A 99 -18.28 0.07 -4.62
N GLY A 100 -17.04 0.29 -4.18
CA GLY A 100 -16.12 1.19 -4.87
C GLY A 100 -15.72 0.68 -6.25
N TRP A 101 -15.38 -0.61 -6.37
CA TRP A 101 -15.07 -1.21 -7.67
C TRP A 101 -16.30 -1.29 -8.57
N TRP A 102 -17.49 -1.52 -8.02
CA TRP A 102 -18.74 -1.40 -8.77
C TRP A 102 -18.90 0.00 -9.37
N MET A 103 -18.65 1.06 -8.59
CA MET A 103 -18.73 2.43 -9.10
C MET A 103 -17.72 2.70 -10.23
N VAL A 104 -16.51 2.13 -10.16
CA VAL A 104 -15.50 2.22 -11.23
C VAL A 104 -15.96 1.49 -12.49
N PHE A 105 -16.46 0.27 -12.36
CA PHE A 105 -16.94 -0.51 -13.50
C PHE A 105 -18.20 0.09 -14.12
N ASN A 106 -19.03 0.77 -13.33
CA ASN A 106 -20.20 1.51 -13.79
C ASN A 106 -19.91 3.01 -14.02
N ALA A 107 -18.66 3.37 -14.33
CA ALA A 107 -18.29 4.75 -14.62
C ALA A 107 -19.04 5.28 -15.85
N LYS A 108 -19.50 6.53 -15.81
CA LYS A 108 -20.34 7.11 -16.87
C LYS A 108 -19.55 7.80 -17.97
N ALA A 109 -18.36 8.30 -17.65
CA ALA A 109 -17.50 8.99 -18.59
C ALA A 109 -16.02 8.79 -18.25
N ILE A 110 -15.17 9.28 -19.15
CA ILE A 110 -13.74 9.50 -18.92
C ILE A 110 -13.43 10.96 -19.19
N TYR A 111 -12.60 11.57 -18.33
CA TYR A 111 -12.17 12.95 -18.53
C TYR A 111 -11.06 13.03 -19.58
N ASP A 112 -11.29 13.79 -20.65
CA ASP A 112 -10.30 14.08 -21.68
C ASP A 112 -9.62 15.42 -21.37
N SER A 113 -8.43 15.35 -20.76
CA SER A 113 -7.72 16.55 -20.31
C SER A 113 -7.33 17.53 -21.43
N PRO A 114 -6.88 17.08 -22.62
CA PRO A 114 -6.65 17.98 -23.76
C PRO A 114 -7.86 18.82 -24.17
N TYR A 115 -9.07 18.25 -24.08
CA TYR A 115 -10.30 18.92 -24.53
C TYR A 115 -11.17 19.44 -23.37
N LEU A 116 -10.77 19.19 -22.12
CA LEU A 116 -11.49 19.55 -20.90
C LEU A 116 -12.96 19.07 -20.88
N VAL A 117 -13.24 17.92 -21.51
CA VAL A 117 -14.59 17.37 -21.64
C VAL A 117 -14.69 15.95 -21.09
N PHE A 118 -15.89 15.59 -20.64
CA PHE A 118 -16.22 14.22 -20.26
C PHE A 118 -16.78 13.46 -21.45
N VAL A 119 -16.06 12.43 -21.89
CA VAL A 119 -16.50 11.56 -22.99
C VAL A 119 -17.25 10.37 -22.40
N PRO A 120 -18.52 10.15 -22.79
CA PRO A 120 -19.29 9.01 -22.29
C PRO A 120 -18.63 7.68 -22.61
N VAL A 121 -18.66 6.74 -21.66
CA VAL A 121 -18.15 5.37 -21.85
C VAL A 121 -19.28 4.34 -21.65
N PRO A 122 -19.15 3.13 -22.23
CA PRO A 122 -20.10 2.05 -21.96
C PRO A 122 -20.18 1.77 -20.45
N HIS A 123 -21.39 1.80 -19.91
CA HIS A 123 -21.66 1.52 -18.49
C HIS A 123 -22.67 0.37 -18.38
N PHE A 124 -22.56 -0.41 -17.30
CA PHE A 124 -23.36 -1.62 -17.13
C PHE A 124 -24.84 -1.33 -16.85
N SER A 125 -25.14 -0.25 -16.12
CA SER A 125 -26.52 0.08 -15.77
C SER A 125 -26.71 1.58 -15.53
N ALA A 126 -27.61 2.18 -16.31
CA ALA A 126 -27.93 3.61 -16.22
C ALA A 126 -28.63 4.01 -14.90
N GLY A 127 -29.37 3.08 -14.29
CA GLY A 127 -30.13 3.32 -13.05
C GLY A 127 -29.35 3.06 -11.75
N MET A 128 -28.12 2.54 -11.86
CA MET A 128 -27.30 2.18 -10.70
C MET A 128 -26.23 3.26 -10.43
N PRO A 129 -25.76 3.37 -9.18
CA PRO A 129 -24.67 4.28 -8.85
C PRO A 129 -23.40 3.91 -9.63
N GLY A 130 -22.66 4.95 -10.02
CA GLY A 130 -21.47 4.86 -10.85
C GLY A 130 -20.62 6.11 -10.68
N SER A 131 -19.30 6.02 -10.90
CA SER A 131 -18.43 7.19 -10.86
C SER A 131 -18.58 8.04 -12.12
N ILE A 132 -18.17 9.31 -12.04
CA ILE A 132 -18.19 10.21 -13.21
C ILE A 132 -17.00 9.90 -14.12
N ASP A 133 -15.78 9.89 -13.56
CA ASP A 133 -14.54 9.62 -14.29
C ASP A 133 -14.02 8.21 -13.99
N TYR A 134 -13.92 7.37 -15.03
CA TYR A 134 -13.32 6.05 -14.94
C TYR A 134 -11.85 6.10 -14.49
N ALA A 135 -11.02 6.92 -15.13
CA ALA A 135 -9.56 6.84 -14.99
C ALA A 135 -9.10 7.24 -13.57
N ILE A 136 -9.60 8.38 -13.09
CA ILE A 136 -9.32 8.85 -11.74
C ILE A 136 -9.90 7.88 -10.70
N SER A 137 -11.15 7.43 -10.87
CA SER A 137 -11.79 6.54 -9.89
C SER A 137 -11.08 5.19 -9.80
N ALA A 138 -10.63 4.62 -10.93
CA ALA A 138 -9.85 3.39 -10.95
C ALA A 138 -8.51 3.57 -10.19
N ALA A 139 -7.80 4.67 -10.43
CA ALA A 139 -6.55 4.97 -9.73
C ALA A 139 -6.76 5.09 -8.20
N TRP A 140 -7.83 5.76 -7.76
CA TRP A 140 -8.19 5.83 -6.34
C TRP A 140 -8.57 4.48 -5.76
N MET A 141 -9.32 3.65 -6.48
CA MET A 141 -9.73 2.33 -6.01
C MET A 141 -8.57 1.34 -5.89
N VAL A 142 -7.57 1.42 -6.78
CA VAL A 142 -6.31 0.69 -6.63
C VAL A 142 -5.64 1.10 -5.32
N ARG A 143 -5.47 2.40 -5.07
CA ARG A 143 -4.87 2.91 -3.82
C ARG A 143 -5.64 2.48 -2.58
N ALA A 144 -6.97 2.64 -2.60
CA ALA A 144 -7.84 2.23 -1.49
C ALA A 144 -7.71 0.73 -1.18
N THR A 145 -7.65 -0.10 -2.23
CA THR A 145 -7.44 -1.55 -2.10
C THR A 145 -6.09 -1.88 -1.47
N LEU A 146 -5.03 -1.22 -1.91
CA LEU A 146 -3.68 -1.40 -1.36
C LEU A 146 -3.62 -0.94 0.10
N LEU A 147 -4.18 0.23 0.44
CA LEU A 147 -4.21 0.75 1.81
C LEU A 147 -5.03 -0.14 2.75
N LEU A 148 -6.22 -0.59 2.35
CA LEU A 148 -7.01 -1.52 3.15
C LEU A 148 -6.29 -2.85 3.34
N GLY A 149 -5.68 -3.39 2.28
CA GLY A 149 -4.84 -4.60 2.36
C GLY A 149 -3.67 -4.41 3.32
N LEU A 150 -3.07 -3.21 3.33
CA LEU A 150 -1.97 -2.85 4.20
C LEU A 150 -2.38 -2.74 5.67
N ILE A 151 -3.57 -2.22 5.99
CA ILE A 151 -4.07 -2.23 7.38
C ILE A 151 -4.08 -3.66 7.92
N TRP A 152 -4.60 -4.61 7.15
CA TRP A 152 -4.57 -6.02 7.51
C TRP A 152 -3.14 -6.59 7.59
N PHE A 153 -2.22 -6.07 6.77
CA PHE A 153 -0.80 -6.44 6.80
C PHE A 153 -0.13 -6.02 8.08
N VAL A 154 -0.32 -4.76 8.47
CA VAL A 154 0.21 -4.20 9.72
C VAL A 154 -0.37 -4.93 10.93
N VAL A 155 -1.68 -5.20 10.96
CA VAL A 155 -2.31 -5.98 12.05
C VAL A 155 -1.66 -7.35 12.23
N GLU A 156 -1.31 -8.03 11.15
CA GLU A 156 -0.58 -9.31 11.23
C GLU A 156 0.88 -9.11 11.64
N LEU A 157 1.56 -8.12 11.09
CA LEU A 157 2.95 -7.78 11.41
C LEU A 157 3.12 -7.47 12.90
N SER A 158 2.18 -6.71 13.47
CA SER A 158 2.18 -6.30 14.89
C SER A 158 1.99 -7.47 15.87
N ARG A 159 1.59 -8.65 15.40
CA ARG A 159 1.52 -9.86 16.25
C ARG A 159 2.88 -10.49 16.51
N ASP A 160 3.91 -10.08 15.78
CA ASP A 160 5.29 -10.55 15.92
C ASP A 160 6.12 -9.43 16.58
N PRO A 161 6.46 -9.54 17.89
CA PRO A 161 7.10 -8.46 18.63
C PRO A 161 8.40 -7.94 18.00
N ARG A 162 9.17 -8.82 17.36
CA ARG A 162 10.42 -8.44 16.67
C ARG A 162 10.14 -7.53 15.48
N TRP A 163 9.08 -7.83 14.74
CA TRP A 163 8.70 -7.03 13.59
C TRP A 163 7.94 -5.77 13.96
N LEU A 164 7.16 -5.80 15.04
CA LEU A 164 6.57 -4.61 15.63
C LEU A 164 7.66 -3.60 16.06
N LEU A 165 8.72 -4.08 16.72
CA LEU A 165 9.85 -3.22 17.09
C LEU A 165 10.55 -2.64 15.86
N ARG A 166 10.75 -3.45 14.81
CA ARG A 166 11.31 -2.96 13.53
C ARG A 166 10.43 -1.89 12.90
N LEU A 167 9.11 -2.07 12.90
CA LEU A 167 8.17 -1.08 12.40
C LEU A 167 8.32 0.25 13.15
N TRP A 168 8.36 0.21 14.49
CA TRP A 168 8.58 1.42 15.30
C TRP A 168 9.90 2.10 14.98
N TRP A 169 11.00 1.35 14.89
CA TRP A 169 12.29 1.90 14.48
C TRP A 169 12.24 2.52 13.09
N THR A 170 11.59 1.86 12.12
CA THR A 170 11.42 2.41 10.78
C THR A 170 10.65 3.72 10.79
N ILE A 171 9.56 3.82 11.56
CA ILE A 171 8.79 5.06 11.72
C ILE A 171 9.65 6.17 12.33
N VAL A 172 10.38 5.87 13.42
CA VAL A 172 11.26 6.83 14.09
C VAL A 172 12.38 7.30 13.17
N LEU A 173 13.02 6.39 12.44
CA LEU A 173 14.10 6.72 11.51
C LEU A 173 13.59 7.53 10.31
N ALA A 174 12.48 7.12 9.71
CA ALA A 174 11.89 7.85 8.58
C ALA A 174 11.45 9.26 9.01
N GLY A 175 10.64 9.36 10.08
CA GLY A 175 10.19 10.65 10.60
C GLY A 175 11.34 11.53 11.10
N GLY A 176 12.30 10.94 11.82
CA GLY A 176 13.50 11.64 12.30
C GLY A 176 14.37 12.16 11.16
N SER A 177 14.52 11.39 10.08
CA SER A 177 15.28 11.83 8.90
C SER A 177 14.63 13.05 8.20
N ILE A 178 13.30 13.03 8.05
CA ILE A 178 12.53 14.15 7.47
C ILE A 178 12.57 15.38 8.38
N ALA A 179 12.40 15.21 9.69
CA ALA A 179 12.48 16.30 10.64
C ALA A 179 13.88 16.94 10.65
N THR A 180 14.93 16.12 10.66
CA THR A 180 16.32 16.59 10.60
C THR A 180 16.58 17.38 9.32
N LEU A 181 16.12 16.89 8.17
CA LEU A 181 16.22 17.59 6.90
C LEU A 181 15.51 18.95 6.94
N GLY A 182 14.26 19.00 7.42
CA GLY A 182 13.50 20.24 7.50
C GLY A 182 14.13 21.27 8.44
N LEU A 183 14.69 20.83 9.57
CA LEU A 183 15.46 21.70 10.47
C LEU A 183 16.73 22.22 9.81
N LEU A 184 17.46 21.37 9.07
CA LEU A 184 18.67 21.75 8.35
C LEU A 184 18.36 22.81 7.28
N GLN A 185 17.33 22.58 6.46
CA GLN A 185 16.88 23.54 5.44
C GLN A 185 16.54 24.90 6.05
N LYS A 186 15.85 24.90 7.19
CA LYS A 186 15.51 26.13 7.91
C LYS A 186 16.74 26.83 8.48
N ALA A 187 17.70 26.07 9.00
CA ALA A 187 18.95 26.61 9.54
C ALA A 187 19.86 27.21 8.46
N THR A 188 19.86 26.64 7.25
CA THR A 188 20.67 27.12 6.12
C THR A 188 20.01 28.24 5.34
N GLY A 189 18.76 28.62 5.64
CA GLY A 189 18.00 29.59 4.86
C GLY A 189 17.68 29.10 3.45
N ALA A 190 17.43 27.79 3.29
CA ALA A 190 17.11 27.23 1.98
C ALA A 190 15.83 27.87 1.42
N GLU A 191 15.88 28.31 0.16
CA GLU A 191 14.74 28.94 -0.53
C GLU A 191 13.79 27.91 -1.18
N MET A 192 14.25 26.66 -1.35
CA MET A 192 13.45 25.57 -1.94
C MET A 192 13.91 24.19 -1.44
N ILE A 193 13.11 23.17 -1.75
CA ILE A 193 13.46 21.75 -1.54
C ILE A 193 14.63 21.40 -2.46
N PHE A 194 15.73 20.85 -1.92
CA PHE A 194 17.02 20.72 -2.61
C PHE A 194 17.02 19.93 -3.93
N TRP A 195 15.99 19.13 -4.21
CA TRP A 195 15.89 18.27 -5.41
C TRP A 195 14.59 18.46 -6.18
N GLN A 196 13.85 19.54 -5.92
CA GLN A 196 12.74 19.94 -6.77
C GLN A 196 13.08 21.21 -7.54
N SER A 197 12.57 21.29 -8.77
CA SER A 197 12.61 22.52 -9.53
C SER A 197 11.90 23.63 -8.77
N ALA A 198 12.38 24.87 -8.92
CA ALA A 198 11.79 26.04 -8.27
C ALA A 198 10.27 26.02 -8.44
N PRO A 199 9.50 26.12 -7.34
CA PRO A 199 8.05 26.10 -7.43
C PRO A 199 7.55 27.30 -8.24
N LEU A 200 6.31 27.20 -8.73
CA LEU A 200 5.59 28.36 -9.25
C LEU A 200 5.62 29.49 -8.20
N PRO A 201 5.63 30.78 -8.62
CA PRO A 201 5.90 31.93 -7.74
C PRO A 201 5.06 32.03 -6.46
N GLU A 202 3.95 31.31 -6.40
CA GLU A 202 2.95 31.35 -5.32
C GLU A 202 3.31 30.47 -4.10
N VAL A 203 4.25 29.53 -4.21
CA VAL A 203 4.59 28.60 -3.12
C VAL A 203 5.97 28.88 -2.56
N THR A 204 6.02 29.72 -1.52
CA THR A 204 7.28 30.14 -0.86
C THR A 204 7.56 29.43 0.46
N THR A 205 6.59 28.68 0.99
CA THR A 205 6.70 28.04 2.31
C THR A 205 6.78 26.51 2.18
N PHE A 206 7.83 25.93 2.75
CA PHE A 206 8.07 24.49 2.74
C PHE A 206 8.73 24.01 4.04
N PHE A 207 8.61 22.70 4.29
CA PHE A 207 9.34 22.00 5.34
C PHE A 207 9.75 20.61 4.86
N ALA A 208 11.05 20.31 4.94
CA ALA A 208 11.63 19.05 4.49
C ALA A 208 11.33 18.79 3.00
N THR A 209 10.41 17.87 2.74
CA THR A 209 9.98 17.44 1.40
C THR A 209 8.57 17.88 1.08
N TYR A 210 7.97 18.79 1.86
CA TYR A 210 6.56 19.17 1.73
C TYR A 210 6.43 20.67 1.50
N TYR A 211 5.70 21.06 0.46
CA TYR A 211 5.23 22.44 0.34
C TYR A 211 4.00 22.66 1.23
N TYR A 212 3.91 23.85 1.81
CA TYR A 212 2.74 24.29 2.52
C TYR A 212 1.71 24.83 1.52
N HIS A 213 0.49 24.31 1.59
CA HIS A 213 -0.60 24.65 0.65
C HIS A 213 -1.76 25.38 1.35
N ALA A 214 -1.57 25.87 2.57
CA ALA A 214 -2.60 26.70 3.19
C ALA A 214 -2.37 28.15 2.73
N ASN A 215 -3.04 28.53 1.65
CA ASN A 215 -3.29 29.90 1.22
C ASN A 215 -4.63 29.92 0.49
#